data_AF-A0AAE2YFL1-F1
#
_entry.id   AF-A0AAE2YFL1-F1
#
_cell.length_a   1.000
_cell.length_b   1.000
_cell.length_c   1.000
_cell.angle_alpha   90.00
_cell.angle_beta   90.00
_cell.angle_gamma   90.00
#
_symmetry.space_group_name_H-M   'P 1'
#
loop_
_entity.id
_entity.type
_entity.pdbx_description
1 polymer ?
#
loop_
_entity_poly.entity_id
_entity_poly.type
_entity_poly.pdbx_seq_one_letter_code
_entity_poly.pdbx_strand_id
1 'polypeptide(L)'
;MNFERRQAYIRYKRFPWYSKHLYEKYAPIIGSAMAQQIINKNNEAWRSFLSLKRLEAMGKLPPHIAKVSMPRYWKKSGRREFRTIIRNDCYRVR
;
A
#
# COMPACT_ATOMS: atom_id res chain seq x y z
N MET A 1 -2.31 2.97 6.77
CA MET A 1 -1.60 1.70 6.52
C MET A 1 -0.23 1.89 5.87
N ASN A 2 -0.13 2.49 4.68
CA ASN A 2 1.18 2.64 4.01
C ASN A 2 2.22 3.35 4.89
N PHE A 3 1.80 4.39 5.62
CA PHE A 3 2.63 5.11 6.57
C PHE A 3 3.20 4.23 7.66
N GLU A 4 2.34 3.49 8.37
CA GLU A 4 2.76 2.58 9.45
C GLU A 4 3.74 1.52 8.95
N ARG A 5 3.47 0.91 7.78
CA ARG A 5 4.37 -0.09 7.18
C ARG A 5 5.72 0.48 6.81
N ARG A 6 5.75 1.70 6.25
CA ARG A 6 6.99 2.37 5.88
C ARG A 6 7.82 2.72 7.10
N GLN A 7 7.18 3.20 8.17
CA GLN A 7 7.85 3.44 9.46
C GLN A 7 8.38 2.14 10.07
N ALA A 8 7.59 1.06 10.03
CA ALA A 8 8.02 -0.24 10.51
C ALA A 8 9.22 -0.77 9.71
N TYR A 9 9.17 -0.73 8.38
CA TYR A 9 10.25 -1.17 7.50
C TYR A 9 11.55 -0.37 7.73
N ILE A 10 11.48 0.96 7.83
CA ILE A 10 12.65 1.81 8.11
C ILE A 10 13.26 1.51 9.48
N ARG A 11 12.42 1.17 10.45
CA ARG A 11 12.85 0.81 11.82
C ARG A 11 13.14 -0.69 11.98
N TYR A 12 13.22 -1.46 10.90
CA TYR A 12 13.42 -2.92 10.90
C TYR A 12 12.42 -3.69 11.79
N LYS A 13 11.20 -3.15 11.97
CA LYS A 13 10.10 -3.79 12.69
C LYS A 13 9.21 -4.56 11.74
N ARG A 14 8.66 -5.68 12.23
CA ARG A 14 7.60 -6.41 11.53
C ARG A 14 6.31 -5.60 11.56
N PHE A 15 5.50 -5.75 10.53
CA PHE A 15 4.16 -5.17 10.46
C PHE A 15 3.13 -6.24 10.08
N PRO A 16 1.87 -6.12 10.53
CA PRO A 16 0.83 -7.05 10.14
C PRO A 16 0.36 -6.79 8.70
N TRP A 17 0.00 -7.87 7.99
CA TRP A 17 -0.61 -7.80 6.65
C TRP A 17 -2.06 -7.33 6.68
N TYR A 18 -2.72 -7.50 7.82
CA TYR A 18 -4.05 -7.00 8.06
C TYR A 18 -4.03 -6.06 9.27
N SER A 19 -4.24 -4.77 9.04
CA SER A 19 -4.30 -3.77 10.10
C SER A 19 -5.74 -3.66 10.62
N LYS A 20 -6.10 -4.55 11.56
CA LYS A 20 -7.46 -4.61 12.15
C LYS A 20 -7.91 -3.25 12.69
N HIS A 21 -7.02 -2.52 13.39
CA HIS A 21 -7.32 -1.19 13.92
C HIS A 21 -7.65 -0.15 12.85
N LEU A 22 -7.00 -0.22 11.68
CA LEU A 22 -7.32 0.67 10.56
C LEU A 22 -8.62 0.27 9.89
N TYR A 23 -8.89 -1.03 9.76
CA TYR A 23 -10.15 -1.50 9.23
C TYR A 23 -11.31 -1.03 10.11
N GLU A 24 -11.24 -1.26 11.42
CA GLU A 24 -12.28 -0.85 12.37
C GLU A 24 -12.49 0.67 12.38
N LYS A 25 -11.41 1.45 12.26
CA LYS A 25 -11.49 2.92 12.22
C LYS A 25 -12.14 3.45 10.94
N TYR A 26 -11.87 2.86 9.78
CA TYR A 26 -12.26 3.43 8.49
C TYR A 26 -13.43 2.72 7.82
N ALA A 27 -13.65 1.42 8.05
CA ALA A 27 -14.77 0.69 7.44
C ALA A 27 -16.15 1.33 7.70
N PRO A 28 -16.46 1.92 8.87
CA PRO A 28 -17.72 2.64 9.08
C PRO A 28 -17.85 3.93 8.25
N ILE A 29 -16.73 4.53 7.82
CA ILE A 29 -16.70 5.82 7.11
C ILE A 29 -16.74 5.60 5.60
N ILE A 30 -15.95 4.65 5.09
CA ILE A 30 -15.78 4.42 3.65
C ILE A 30 -16.48 3.15 3.15
N GLY A 31 -17.09 2.37 4.04
CA GLY A 31 -17.67 1.06 3.72
C GLY A 31 -16.67 -0.08 3.83
N SER A 32 -17.14 -1.24 4.29
CA SER A 32 -16.35 -2.46 4.51
C SER A 32 -15.65 -2.93 3.23
N ALA A 33 -16.36 -2.96 2.12
CA ALA A 33 -15.83 -3.38 0.83
C ALA A 33 -14.68 -2.49 0.37
N MET A 34 -14.83 -1.16 0.43
CA MET A 34 -13.78 -0.21 0.05
C MET A 34 -12.57 -0.30 0.99
N ALA A 35 -12.81 -0.42 2.30
CA ALA A 35 -11.73 -0.61 3.27
C ALA A 35 -10.90 -1.87 2.97
N GLN A 36 -11.56 -2.98 2.65
CA GLN A 36 -10.89 -4.23 2.28
C GLN A 36 -10.11 -4.10 0.97
N GLN A 37 -10.66 -3.41 -0.04
CA GLN A 37 -9.97 -3.16 -1.31
C GLN A 37 -8.69 -2.33 -1.12
N ILE A 38 -8.74 -1.27 -0.29
CA ILE A 38 -7.54 -0.49 0.08
C ILE A 38 -6.49 -1.39 0.72
N ILE A 39 -6.92 -2.29 1.61
CA ILE A 39 -6.01 -3.21 2.28
C ILE A 39 -5.34 -4.13 1.27
N ASN A 40 -6.12 -4.71 0.37
CA ASN A 40 -5.61 -5.62 -0.66
C ASN A 40 -4.63 -4.92 -1.62
N LYS A 41 -4.95 -3.71 -2.09
CA LYS A 41 -4.04 -2.94 -2.97
C LYS A 41 -2.77 -2.52 -2.27
N ASN A 42 -2.83 -2.18 -0.98
CA ASN A 42 -1.61 -1.91 -0.22
C ASN A 42 -0.78 -3.20 -0.02
N ASN A 43 -1.42 -4.34 0.23
CA ASN A 43 -0.75 -5.63 0.34
C ASN A 43 -0.03 -6.02 -0.96
N GLU A 44 -0.67 -5.83 -2.10
CA GLU A 44 -0.11 -6.09 -3.42
C GLU A 44 1.17 -5.28 -3.66
N ALA A 45 1.12 -3.97 -3.42
CA ALA A 45 2.27 -3.08 -3.57
C ALA A 45 3.45 -3.47 -2.65
N TRP A 46 3.16 -3.82 -1.40
CA TRP A 46 4.19 -4.24 -0.44
C TRP A 46 4.76 -5.64 -0.76
N ARG A 47 3.94 -6.59 -1.22
CA ARG A 47 4.39 -7.91 -1.66
C ARG A 47 5.32 -7.78 -2.88
N SER A 48 4.94 -6.99 -3.87
CA SER A 48 5.76 -6.70 -5.05
C SER A 48 7.11 -6.10 -4.65
N PHE A 49 7.11 -5.07 -3.79
CA PHE A 49 8.33 -4.45 -3.27
C PHE A 49 9.25 -5.45 -2.55
N LEU A 50 8.71 -6.28 -1.64
CA LEU A 50 9.51 -7.27 -0.91
C LEU A 50 10.06 -8.36 -1.84
N SER A 51 9.30 -8.76 -2.86
CA SER A 51 9.77 -9.69 -3.89
C SER A 51 10.97 -9.11 -4.66
N LEU A 52 10.85 -7.87 -5.13
CA LEU A 52 11.95 -7.17 -5.80
C LEU A 52 13.18 -7.01 -4.89
N LYS A 53 13.00 -6.75 -3.58
CA LYS A 53 14.11 -6.70 -2.63
C LYS A 53 14.82 -8.04 -2.44
N ARG A 54 14.10 -9.16 -2.51
CA ARG A 54 14.72 -10.50 -2.51
C ARG A 54 15.52 -10.74 -3.79
N LEU A 55 14.99 -10.34 -4.96
CA LEU A 55 15.71 -10.42 -6.23
C LEU A 55 16.97 -9.54 -6.25
N GLU A 56 16.88 -8.32 -5.72
CA GLU A 56 18.01 -7.40 -5.55
C GLU A 56 19.11 -8.04 -4.68
N ALA A 57 18.74 -8.67 -3.56
CA ALA A 57 19.69 -9.39 -2.70
C ALA A 57 20.34 -10.62 -3.37
N MET A 58 19.66 -11.24 -4.34
CA MET A 58 20.20 -12.36 -5.14
C MET A 58 20.95 -11.92 -6.40
N GLY A 59 21.03 -10.61 -6.70
CA GLY A 59 21.60 -10.11 -7.95
C GLY A 59 20.78 -10.44 -9.21
N LYS A 60 19.52 -10.87 -9.05
CA LYS A 60 18.61 -11.28 -10.15
C LYS A 60 17.58 -10.21 -10.47
N LEU A 61 17.94 -8.94 -10.30
CA LEU A 61 17.02 -7.85 -10.58
C LEU A 61 16.86 -7.68 -12.09
N PRO A 62 15.64 -7.45 -12.61
CA PRO A 62 15.45 -7.20 -14.03
C PRO A 62 16.31 -6.01 -14.50
N PRO A 63 16.90 -6.09 -15.71
CA PRO A 63 17.88 -5.09 -16.17
C PRO A 63 17.30 -3.68 -16.31
N HIS A 64 15.97 -3.55 -16.46
CA HIS A 64 15.29 -2.27 -16.55
C HIS A 64 15.03 -1.61 -15.18
N ILE A 65 15.35 -2.28 -14.06
CA ILE A 65 15.14 -1.75 -12.71
C ILE A 65 16.50 -1.40 -12.09
N ALA A 66 16.83 -0.11 -12.08
CA ALA A 66 18.09 0.35 -11.46
C ALA A 66 18.05 0.38 -9.92
N LYS A 67 16.87 0.60 -9.32
CA LYS A 67 16.73 0.73 -7.86
C LYS A 67 15.34 0.35 -7.38
N VAL A 68 15.27 -0.60 -6.44
CA VAL A 68 14.00 -0.97 -5.80
C VAL A 68 13.64 0.05 -4.72
N SER A 69 12.56 0.79 -4.95
CA SER A 69 12.05 1.82 -4.04
C SER A 69 10.82 1.35 -3.28
N MET A 70 10.69 1.77 -2.02
CA MET A 70 9.49 1.52 -1.21
C MET A 70 8.22 2.07 -1.86
N PRO A 71 7.02 1.51 -1.57
CA PRO A 71 5.74 2.07 -2.00
C PRO A 71 5.61 3.55 -1.62
N ARG A 72 5.44 4.41 -2.63
CA ARG A 72 5.42 5.87 -2.47
C ARG A 72 4.01 6.40 -2.27
N TYR A 73 3.93 7.63 -1.77
CA TYR A 73 2.69 8.40 -1.73
C TYR A 73 2.50 9.13 -3.05
N TRP A 74 1.24 9.46 -3.35
CA TRP A 74 0.93 10.39 -4.41
C TRP A 74 1.53 11.78 -4.09
N LYS A 75 2.07 12.43 -5.12
CA LYS A 75 2.58 13.80 -5.04
C LYS A 75 1.89 14.64 -6.11
N LYS A 76 1.36 15.79 -5.72
CA LYS A 76 0.85 16.82 -6.63
C LYS A 76 1.50 18.15 -6.27
N SER A 77 2.07 18.83 -7.26
CA SER A 77 2.71 20.15 -7.09
C SER A 77 3.72 20.20 -5.92
N GLY A 78 4.56 19.16 -5.79
CA GLY A 78 5.57 19.05 -4.73
C GLY A 78 5.04 18.67 -3.34
N ARG A 79 3.71 18.71 -3.12
CA ARG A 79 3.08 18.33 -1.85
C ARG A 79 2.65 16.86 -1.87
N ARG A 80 2.80 16.20 -0.72
CA ARG A 80 2.34 14.82 -0.52
C ARG A 80 0.84 14.86 -0.27
N GLU A 81 0.06 14.18 -1.11
CA GLU A 81 -1.39 14.07 -0.92
C GLU A 81 -1.74 12.65 -0.46
N PHE A 82 -2.57 12.55 0.58
CA PHE A 82 -3.18 11.28 0.96
C PHE A 82 -4.36 11.00 0.04
N ARG A 83 -4.08 10.33 -1.08
CA ARG A 83 -5.10 9.96 -2.07
C ARG A 83 -4.93 8.50 -2.49
N THR A 84 -6.05 7.79 -2.54
CA THR A 84 -6.17 6.48 -3.18
C THR A 84 -7.35 6.57 -4.13
N ILE A 85 -7.15 6.21 -5.40
CA ILE A 85 -8.24 6.12 -6.37
C ILE A 85 -8.85 4.73 -6.22
N ILE A 86 -10.14 4.68 -5.93
CA ILE A 86 -10.90 3.44 -5.76
C ILE A 86 -12.07 3.53 -6.73
N ARG A 87 -12.29 2.48 -7.51
CA ARG A 87 -13.46 2.40 -8.39
C ARG A 87 -14.69 2.24 -7.51
N ASN A 88 -15.63 3.19 -7.58
CA ASN A 88 -16.90 3.06 -6.89
C ASN A 88 -17.85 2.29 -7.78
N ASP A 89 -17.94 0.97 -7.57
CA ASP A 89 -18.80 0.08 -8.35
C ASP A 89 -20.24 0.06 -7.80
N CYS A 90 -20.46 0.67 -6.64
CA CYS A 90 -21.78 0.80 -6.03
C CYS A 90 -22.49 2.03 -6.62
N TYR A 91 -23.30 1.79 -7.65
CA TYR A 91 -24.32 2.74 -8.08
C TYR A 91 -25.64 2.38 -7.40
N ARG A 92 -26.36 3.39 -6.93
CA ARG A 92 -27.71 3.22 -6.41
C ARG A 92 -28.68 3.55 -7.54
N VAL A 93 -29.27 2.54 -8.17
CA VAL A 93 -30.44 2.75 -9.04
C VAL A 93 -31.60 3.11 -8.12
N ARG A 94 -32.29 4.20 -8.43
CA ARG A 94 -33.48 4.65 -7.71
C ARG A 94 -34.68 4.54 -8.64
#